data_AF-A0A2E1BIF1-F1
#
_entry.id   AF-A0A2E1BIF1-F1
#
_cell.length_a   1.000
_cell.length_b   1.000
_cell.length_c   1.000
_cell.angle_alpha   90.00
_cell.angle_beta   90.00
_cell.angle_gamma   90.00
#
_symmetry.space_group_name_H-M   'P 1'
#
loop_
_entity.id
_entity.type
_entity.pdbx_description
1 polymer ?
#
loop_
_entity_poly.entity_id
_entity_poly.type
_entity_poly.pdbx_seq_one_letter_code
_entity_poly.pdbx_strand_id
1 'polypeptide(L)' 'MIQEETVIIHKLQKHLKQSYQDMADAMIGGAIDNMEKYKYMMGQAHAYLKISQEISNLLEPKEPKNDIERSENVVDFERP' A
#
# COMPACT_ATOMS: atom_id res chain seq x y z
N MET A 1 -16.74 18.54 7.87
CA MET A 1 -16.72 17.30 7.08
C MET A 1 -17.75 16.37 7.69
N ILE A 2 -18.76 15.99 6.91
CA ILE A 2 -20.02 15.43 7.43
C ILE A 2 -19.74 14.00 7.87
N GLN A 3 -20.14 13.60 9.09
CA GLN A 3 -19.80 12.30 9.70
C GLN A 3 -20.08 11.10 8.79
N GLU A 4 -21.10 11.20 7.92
CA GLU A 4 -21.44 10.24 6.86
C GLU A 4 -20.28 9.94 5.89
N GLU A 5 -19.59 10.97 5.38
CA GLU A 5 -18.47 10.79 4.44
C GLU A 5 -17.32 10.03 5.09
N THR A 6 -17.01 10.36 6.34
CA THR A 6 -16.01 9.68 7.15
C THR A 6 -16.40 8.22 7.40
N VAL A 7 -17.68 7.91 7.62
CA VAL A 7 -18.17 6.54 7.76
C VAL A 7 -17.97 5.73 6.47
N ILE A 8 -18.24 6.34 5.30
CA ILE A 8 -18.03 5.68 4.00
C ILE A 8 -16.53 5.37 3.80
N ILE A 9 -15.64 6.31 4.11
CA ILE A 9 -14.19 6.12 3.96
C ILE A 9 -13.70 4.99 4.88
N HIS A 10 -14.13 4.93 6.14
CA HIS A 10 -13.74 3.85 7.06
C HIS A 10 -14.25 2.48 6.59
N LYS A 11 -15.49 2.42 6.06
CA LYS A 11 -16.01 1.18 5.47
C LYS A 11 -15.17 0.72 4.27
N LEU A 12 -14.77 1.66 3.41
CA LEU A 12 -13.89 1.38 2.27
C LEU A 12 -12.52 0.88 2.72
N GLN A 13 -11.88 1.53 3.70
CA GLN A 13 -10.59 1.09 4.27
C GLN A 13 -10.69 -0.33 4.84
N LYS A 14 -11.76 -0.64 5.57
CA LYS A 14 -12.01 -1.98 6.11
C LYS A 14 -12.18 -3.01 4.98
N HIS A 15 -12.93 -2.67 3.94
CA HIS A 15 -13.11 -3.54 2.78
C HIS A 15 -11.78 -3.81 2.07
N LEU A 16 -10.99 -2.78 1.76
CA LEU A 16 -9.68 -2.93 1.12
C LEU A 16 -8.73 -3.82 1.93
N LYS A 17 -8.71 -3.65 3.25
CA LYS A 17 -7.92 -4.50 4.14
C LYS A 17 -8.37 -5.96 4.08
N GLN A 18 -9.69 -6.21 4.11
CA GLN A 18 -10.22 -7.56 4.01
C GLN A 18 -9.88 -8.17 2.65
N SER A 19 -10.11 -7.46 1.54
CA SER A 19 -9.77 -7.95 0.20
C SER A 19 -8.28 -8.26 0.04
N TYR A 20 -7.40 -7.46 0.65
CA TYR A 20 -5.97 -7.76 0.68
C TYR A 20 -5.67 -9.06 1.45
N GLN A 21 -6.28 -9.24 2.63
CA GLN A 21 -6.12 -10.46 3.42
C GLN A 21 -6.65 -11.69 2.70
N ASP A 22 -7.85 -11.61 2.12
CA ASP A 22 -8.45 -12.70 1.34
C ASP A 22 -7.56 -13.10 0.14
N MET A 23 -6.95 -12.11 -0.53
CA MET A 23 -5.96 -12.38 -1.57
C MET A 23 -4.70 -13.04 -1.02
N ALA A 24 -4.15 -12.56 0.09
CA ALA A 24 -2.97 -13.15 0.71
C ALA A 24 -3.22 -14.60 1.14
N ASP A 25 -4.38 -14.88 1.75
CA ASP A 25 -4.79 -16.22 2.16
C ASP A 25 -4.96 -17.14 0.94
N ALA A 26 -5.55 -16.63 -0.15
CA ALA A 26 -5.64 -17.38 -1.40
C ALA A 26 -4.27 -17.63 -2.06
N MET A 27 -3.31 -16.71 -1.90
CA MET A 27 -1.95 -16.87 -2.40
C MET A 27 -1.15 -17.94 -1.63
N ILE A 28 -1.33 -17.99 -0.31
CA ILE A 28 -0.58 -18.91 0.57
C ILE A 28 -1.27 -20.27 0.66
N GLY A 29 -2.59 -20.32 0.49
CA GLY A 29 -3.43 -21.53 0.61
C GLY A 29 -3.26 -22.58 -0.50
N GLY A 30 -2.27 -22.43 -1.38
CA GLY A 30 -1.98 -23.40 -2.44
C GLY A 30 -3.00 -23.43 -3.59
N ALA A 31 -3.92 -22.47 -3.65
CA ALA A 31 -4.93 -22.35 -4.72
C ALA A 31 -4.36 -21.78 -6.03
N ILE A 32 -3.06 -21.47 -6.05
CA ILE A 32 -2.35 -20.95 -7.21
C ILE A 32 -1.65 -22.12 -7.90
N ASP A 33 -2.24 -22.53 -9.02
CA ASP A 33 -1.78 -23.63 -9.87
C ASP A 33 -0.80 -23.16 -10.96
N ASN A 34 -0.71 -21.84 -11.20
CA ASN A 34 0.15 -21.30 -12.24
C ASN A 34 0.69 -19.88 -11.93
N MET A 35 1.80 -19.54 -12.58
CA MET A 35 2.52 -18.28 -12.37
C MET A 35 1.77 -17.05 -12.91
N GLU A 36 0.90 -17.21 -13.91
CA GLU A 36 0.09 -16.11 -14.44
C GLU A 36 -0.96 -15.67 -13.41
N LYS A 37 -1.68 -16.63 -12.83
CA LYS A 37 -2.61 -16.43 -11.72
C LYS A 37 -1.90 -15.83 -10.51
N TYR A 38 -0.69 -16.30 -10.19
CA TYR A 38 0.14 -15.70 -9.15
C TYR A 38 0.40 -14.21 -9.40
N LYS A 39 0.92 -13.87 -10.58
CA LYS A 39 1.22 -12.48 -10.96
C LYS A 39 -0.03 -11.61 -10.95
N TYR A 40 -1.16 -12.14 -11.41
CA TYR A 40 -2.43 -11.44 -11.39
C TYR A 40 -2.89 -11.13 -9.97
N MET A 41 -2.84 -12.11 -9.06
CA MET A 41 -3.20 -11.92 -7.65
C MET A 41 -2.24 -10.96 -6.94
N MET A 42 -0.94 -11.06 -7.24
CA MET A 42 0.06 -10.10 -6.75
C MET A 42 -0.23 -8.67 -7.24
N GLY A 43 -0.61 -8.51 -8.51
CA GLY A 43 -1.05 -7.23 -9.06
C GLY A 43 -2.27 -6.66 -8.36
N GLN A 44 -3.26 -7.49 -8.04
CA GLN A 44 -4.43 -7.09 -7.23
C GLN A 44 -4.03 -6.66 -5.82
N ALA A 45 -3.15 -7.41 -5.14
CA ALA A 45 -2.66 -7.07 -3.81
C ALA A 45 -1.94 -5.70 -3.80
N HIS A 46 -1.11 -5.44 -4.83
CA HIS A 46 -0.47 -4.13 -5.00
C HIS A 46 -1.48 -3.00 -5.23
N ALA A 47 -2.54 -3.25 -6.00
CA ALA A 47 -3.60 -2.28 -6.21
C ALA A 47 -4.32 -1.93 -4.88
N TYR A 48 -4.68 -2.92 -4.08
CA TYR A 48 -5.32 -2.67 -2.77
C TYR A 48 -4.43 -1.85 -1.84
N LEU A 49 -3.14 -2.18 -1.77
CA LEU A 49 -2.17 -1.43 -0.96
C LEU A 49 -2.04 0.02 -1.44
N LYS A 50 -1.93 0.23 -2.77
CA LYS A 50 -1.81 1.56 -3.36
C LYS A 50 -3.03 2.42 -3.08
N ILE A 51 -4.24 1.88 -3.31
CA ILE A 51 -5.49 2.58 -3.04
C ILE A 51 -5.58 2.93 -1.55
N SER A 52 -5.24 1.99 -0.66
CA SER A 52 -5.22 2.26 0.78
C SER A 52 -4.27 3.40 1.14
N GLN A 53 -3.08 3.46 0.53
CA GLN A 53 -2.12 4.54 0.76
C GLN A 53 -2.62 5.88 0.23
N GLU A 54 -3.25 5.90 -0.94
CA GLU A 54 -3.85 7.11 -1.52
C GLU A 54 -4.99 7.64 -0.65
N ILE A 55 -5.87 6.77 -0.15
CA ILE A 55 -6.92 7.18 0.82
C ILE A 55 -6.28 7.79 2.07
N SER A 56 -5.24 7.18 2.62
CA SER A 56 -4.53 7.74 3.77
C SER A 56 -3.90 9.10 3.46
N ASN A 57 -3.30 9.27 2.27
CA ASN A 57 -2.74 10.55 1.84
C ASN A 57 -3.83 11.61 1.60
N LEU A 58 -5.04 11.24 1.22
CA LEU A 58 -6.15 12.18 1.06
C LEU A 58 -6.72 12.63 2.41
N LEU A 59 -6.78 11.73 3.40
CA LEU A 59 -7.26 12.02 4.76
C LEU A 59 -6.23 12.79 5.59
N GLU A 60 -4.98 12.38 5.49
CA GLU A 60 -3.84 12.98 6.16
C GLU A 60 -2.83 13.32 5.06
N PRO A 61 -2.99 14.50 4.41
CA PRO A 61 -2.05 14.97 3.41
C PRO A 61 -0.68 15.06 4.07
N LYS A 62 0.13 14.04 3.81
CA LYS A 62 1.55 14.11 4.12
C LYS A 62 2.06 15.31 3.36
N GLU A 63 2.62 16.29 4.07
CA GLU A 63 3.34 17.35 3.40
C GLU A 63 4.30 16.68 2.41
N PRO A 64 4.39 17.17 1.15
CA PRO A 64 5.44 16.71 0.28
C PRO A 64 6.73 16.89 1.07
N LYS A 65 7.37 15.79 1.46
CA LYS A 65 8.72 15.88 1.98
C LYS A 65 9.46 16.62 0.89
N ASN A 66 9.85 17.86 1.14
CA ASN A 66 10.81 18.53 0.31
C ASN A 66 12.03 17.60 0.34
N ASP A 67 12.17 16.75 -0.68
CA ASP A 67 13.37 15.97 -0.98
C ASP A 67 14.49 16.93 -1.43
N ILE A 68 14.63 18.06 -0.73
CA ILE A 68 15.72 19.02 -0.76
C ILE A 68 16.51 18.92 0.55
N GLU A 69 16.59 17.73 1.14
CA GLU A 69 17.80 17.33 1.85
C GLU A 69 18.10 15.91 1.38
N ARG A 70 18.84 15.84 0.26
CA ARG A 70 19.64 14.66 -0.04
C ARG A 70 20.51 14.42 1.20
N SER A 71 20.16 13.47 2.05
CA SER A 71 21.15 12.88 2.92
C SER A 71 22.13 12.18 1.99
N GLU A 72 23.23 12.89 1.70
CA GLU A 72 24.34 12.48 0.87
C GLU A 72 24.76 11.04 1.22
N ASN A 73 25.08 10.26 0.18
CA ASN A 73 25.75 8.95 0.18
C ASN A 73 26.07 8.32 1.55
N VAL A 74 25.44 7.18 1.86
CA VAL A 74 25.68 6.37 3.08
C VAL A 74 27.00 5.58 3.06
N VAL A 75 28.05 6.10 2.42
CA VAL A 75 29.38 5.48 2.47
C VAL A 75 30.45 6.55 2.62
N ASP A 76 30.89 6.76 3.87
CA ASP A 76 32.08 7.54 4.20
C ASP A 76 33.27 6.58 4.30
N PHE A 77 34.10 6.56 3.26
CA PHE A 77 35.44 5.98 3.38
C PHE A 77 36.34 7.10 3.85
N GLU A 78 36.70 7.07 5.15
CA GLU A 78 37.78 7.89 5.69
C GLU A 78 38.97 7.82 4.73
N ARG A 79 39.27 8.94 4.07
CA ARG A 79 40.42 9.04 3.17
C ARG A 79 41.68 9.12 4.04
N PRO A 80 42.77 8.39 3.71
CA PRO A 80 44.01 8.43 4.46
C PRO A 80 44.70 9.78 4.42
#